data_AF-A0A5U9KZH5-F1
#
_entry.id   AF-A0A5U9KZH5-F1
#
_cell.length_a   1.000
_cell.length_b   1.000
_cell.length_c   1.000
_cell.angle_alpha   90.00
_cell.angle_beta   90.00
_cell.angle_gamma   90.00
#
_symmetry.space_group_name_H-M   'P 1'
#
loop_
_entity.id
_entity.type
_entity.pdbx_description
1 polymer ?
#
loop_
_entity_poly.entity_id
_entity_poly.type
_entity_poly.pdbx_seq_one_letter_code
_entity_poly.pdbx_strand_id
1 'polypeptide(L)'
;MRLFLCEKPSQARDIAKFIGAGQRGDGFLSSPGVIVTWARGHLLEQAEPEAYGEQYGNPWRLDVLPFVPQQWKLEVKKDGRAQFSVINRLLKQVDEVVIATDADREGEVIARELLEYCCFQGRVFRLWLSALDDASIRNALANIWPSEKTEALYRAGVGRGRADWVIGMNLTR
;
A
#
# COMPACT_ATOMS: atom_id res chain seq x y z
N MET A 1 -8.20 17.35 6.18
CA MET A 1 -7.64 17.27 4.80
C MET A 1 -7.72 15.81 4.32
N ARG A 2 -8.04 15.55 3.04
CA ARG A 2 -8.23 14.19 2.49
C ARG A 2 -7.14 13.82 1.49
N LEU A 3 -6.62 12.59 1.58
CA LEU A 3 -5.62 12.05 0.65
C LEU A 3 -6.17 10.88 -0.15
N PHE A 4 -5.98 10.87 -1.47
CA PHE A 4 -6.24 9.73 -2.34
C PHE A 4 -4.93 8.99 -2.61
N LEU A 5 -4.84 7.73 -2.17
CA LEU A 5 -3.65 6.89 -2.36
C LEU A 5 -3.88 5.95 -3.55
N CYS A 6 -3.28 6.28 -4.68
CA CYS A 6 -3.37 5.49 -5.90
C CYS A 6 -2.23 4.45 -5.97
N GLU A 7 -2.33 3.50 -6.89
CA GLU A 7 -1.24 2.58 -7.16
C GLU A 7 -0.20 3.21 -8.08
N LYS A 8 -0.63 3.91 -9.13
CA LYS A 8 0.24 4.37 -10.22
C LYS A 8 0.06 5.88 -10.47
N PRO A 9 1.10 6.58 -10.98
CA PRO A 9 0.99 8.01 -11.31
C PRO A 9 -0.06 8.34 -12.38
N SER A 10 -0.36 7.42 -13.30
CA SER A 10 -1.40 7.59 -14.32
C SER A 10 -2.79 7.64 -13.68
N GLN A 11 -3.12 6.64 -12.87
CA GLN A 11 -4.36 6.58 -12.08
C GLN A 11 -4.56 7.84 -11.23
N ALA A 12 -3.49 8.30 -10.55
CA ALA A 12 -3.53 9.55 -9.78
C ALA A 12 -3.86 10.77 -10.65
N ARG A 13 -3.27 10.89 -11.84
CA ARG A 13 -3.57 11.99 -12.78
C ARG A 13 -5.02 11.92 -13.27
N ASP A 14 -5.54 10.74 -13.55
CA ASP A 14 -6.91 10.60 -14.05
C ASP A 14 -7.93 10.95 -12.96
N ILE A 15 -7.73 10.46 -11.73
CA ILE A 15 -8.58 10.82 -10.58
C ILE A 15 -8.47 12.31 -10.24
N ALA A 16 -7.26 12.87 -10.26
CA ALA A 16 -7.03 14.28 -9.91
C ALA A 16 -7.78 15.27 -10.80
N LYS A 17 -8.04 14.93 -12.08
CA LYS A 17 -8.85 15.75 -13.00
C LYS A 17 -10.28 15.96 -12.48
N PHE A 18 -10.88 14.93 -11.90
CA PHE A 18 -12.26 15.00 -11.39
C PHE A 18 -12.36 15.65 -10.02
N ILE A 19 -11.28 15.55 -9.24
CA ILE A 19 -11.19 16.14 -7.89
C ILE A 19 -10.71 17.60 -7.92
N GLY A 20 -10.16 18.06 -9.05
CA GLY A 20 -9.60 19.40 -9.19
C GLY A 20 -8.24 19.57 -8.51
N ALA A 21 -7.49 18.49 -8.31
CA ALA A 21 -6.15 18.51 -7.71
C ALA A 21 -5.08 18.78 -8.78
N GLY A 22 -4.84 20.06 -9.11
CA GLY A 22 -3.97 20.47 -10.22
C GLY A 22 -2.54 20.88 -9.86
N GLN A 23 -2.27 21.24 -8.59
CA GLN A 23 -0.94 21.71 -8.18
C GLN A 23 0.02 20.54 -8.05
N ARG A 24 1.14 20.60 -8.79
CA ARG A 24 2.15 19.53 -8.79
C ARG A 24 3.11 19.69 -7.61
N GLY A 25 3.30 18.60 -6.88
CA GLY A 25 4.39 18.43 -5.93
C GLY A 25 5.26 17.23 -6.31
N ASP A 26 6.36 17.03 -5.61
CA ASP A 26 7.19 15.85 -5.80
C ASP A 26 6.49 14.61 -5.22
N GLY A 27 6.04 13.72 -6.11
CA GLY A 27 5.33 12.49 -5.75
C GLY A 27 3.84 12.64 -5.42
N PHE A 28 3.22 13.79 -5.69
CA PHE A 28 1.79 14.02 -5.47
C PHE A 28 1.22 15.18 -6.30
N LEU A 29 -0.11 15.25 -6.36
CA LEU A 29 -0.91 16.37 -6.85
C LEU A 29 -1.75 16.92 -5.70
N SER A 30 -2.09 18.20 -5.72
CA SER A 30 -2.86 18.82 -4.63
C SER A 30 -3.74 19.98 -5.09
N SER A 31 -4.72 20.29 -4.26
CA SER A 31 -5.48 21.54 -4.25
C SER A 31 -5.96 21.79 -2.81
N PRO A 32 -6.50 22.96 -2.47
CA PRO A 32 -6.95 23.23 -1.10
C PRO A 32 -7.90 22.13 -0.58
N GLY A 33 -7.48 21.47 0.50
CA GLY A 33 -8.26 20.42 1.17
C GLY A 33 -8.06 18.99 0.66
N VAL A 34 -7.37 18.77 -0.47
CA VAL A 34 -7.20 17.43 -1.07
C VAL A 34 -5.81 17.19 -1.66
N ILE A 35 -5.32 15.97 -1.47
CA ILE A 35 -4.02 15.48 -1.98
C ILE A 35 -4.27 14.18 -2.73
N VAL A 36 -3.58 13.98 -3.86
CA VAL A 36 -3.57 12.72 -4.61
C VAL A 36 -2.12 12.27 -4.76
N THR A 37 -1.78 11.09 -4.25
CA THR A 37 -0.43 10.50 -4.35
C THR A 37 -0.52 9.06 -4.85
N TRP A 38 0.62 8.38 -4.99
CA TRP A 38 0.69 7.02 -5.52
C TRP A 38 1.84 6.20 -4.92
N ALA A 39 1.71 4.87 -4.87
CA ALA A 39 2.75 3.98 -4.36
C ALA A 39 3.82 3.59 -5.41
N ARG A 40 3.46 3.45 -6.69
CA ARG A 40 4.22 2.76 -7.76
C ARG A 40 4.36 1.24 -7.53
N GLY A 41 3.23 0.58 -7.28
CA GLY A 41 3.20 -0.83 -6.89
C GLY A 41 3.57 -1.02 -5.41
N HIS A 42 4.07 -2.20 -5.05
CA HIS A 42 4.54 -2.50 -3.69
C HIS A 42 5.78 -1.67 -3.34
N LEU A 43 5.67 -0.83 -2.31
CA LEU A 43 6.77 -0.07 -1.72
C LEU A 43 7.38 -0.76 -0.49
N LEU A 44 6.67 -1.74 0.04
CA LEU A 44 7.07 -2.57 1.16
C LEU A 44 7.31 -3.99 0.65
N GLU A 45 8.19 -4.72 1.30
CA GLU A 45 8.43 -6.14 1.07
C GLU A 45 8.59 -6.87 2.40
N GLN A 46 8.32 -8.18 2.42
CA GLN A 46 8.56 -8.99 3.60
C GLN A 46 10.07 -8.97 3.91
N ALA A 47 10.42 -8.72 5.16
CA ALA A 47 11.81 -8.69 5.58
C ALA A 47 12.47 -10.06 5.34
N GLU A 48 13.75 -10.04 5.00
CA GLU A 48 14.55 -11.26 4.87
C GLU A 48 14.72 -11.97 6.23
N PRO A 49 14.92 -13.29 6.28
CA PRO A 49 15.12 -14.05 7.52
C PRO A 49 16.19 -13.45 8.47
N GLU A 50 17.26 -12.88 7.92
CA GLU A 50 18.32 -12.14 8.61
C GLU A 50 17.78 -11.03 9.52
N ALA A 51 16.70 -10.36 9.13
CA ALA A 51 16.07 -9.28 9.90
C ALA A 51 15.39 -9.80 11.19
N TYR A 52 15.19 -11.11 11.32
CA TYR A 52 14.60 -11.76 12.49
C TYR A 52 15.65 -12.36 13.44
N GLY A 53 16.91 -12.43 13.02
CA GLY A 53 18.02 -12.92 13.82
C GLY A 53 19.17 -13.37 12.94
N GLU A 54 20.41 -13.09 13.38
CA GLU A 54 21.62 -13.49 12.67
C GLU A 54 21.68 -15.00 12.42
N GLN A 55 21.04 -15.79 13.29
CA GLN A 55 21.00 -17.24 13.14
C GLN A 55 20.24 -17.73 11.91
N TYR A 56 19.35 -16.91 11.37
CA TYR A 56 18.63 -17.16 10.13
C TYR A 56 19.34 -16.56 8.92
N GLY A 57 20.55 -16.03 9.08
CA GLY A 57 21.33 -15.44 8.00
C GLY A 57 22.26 -16.42 7.29
N ASN A 58 23.13 -15.86 6.45
CA ASN A 58 24.26 -16.60 5.90
C ASN A 58 25.37 -16.83 6.95
N PRO A 59 26.00 -18.03 7.00
CA PRO A 59 25.69 -19.20 6.18
C PRO A 59 24.40 -19.89 6.62
N TRP A 60 23.62 -20.40 5.66
CA TRP A 60 22.35 -21.10 5.94
C TRP A 60 22.59 -22.41 6.71
N ARG A 61 21.69 -22.71 7.65
CA ARG A 61 21.77 -23.92 8.49
C ARG A 61 20.42 -24.61 8.55
N LEU A 62 20.44 -25.95 8.44
CA LEU A 62 19.22 -26.76 8.47
C LEU A 62 18.58 -26.84 9.86
N ASP A 63 19.36 -26.67 10.93
CA ASP A 63 18.92 -26.78 12.32
C ASP A 63 18.00 -25.65 12.78
N VAL A 64 17.94 -24.55 12.02
CA VAL A 64 17.03 -23.42 12.27
C VAL A 64 15.75 -23.48 11.42
N LEU A 65 15.59 -24.51 10.59
CA LEU A 65 14.41 -24.72 9.76
C LEU A 65 13.40 -25.70 10.40
N PRO A 66 12.09 -25.51 10.18
CA PRO A 66 11.49 -24.41 9.44
C PRO A 66 11.48 -23.10 10.25
N PHE A 67 11.86 -22.00 9.60
CA PHE A 67 11.70 -20.67 10.13
C PHE A 67 10.30 -20.13 9.84
N VAL A 68 9.54 -19.81 10.89
CA VAL A 68 8.23 -19.16 10.82
C VAL A 68 8.23 -17.94 11.74
N PRO A 69 8.15 -16.70 11.20
CA PRO A 69 8.09 -15.49 12.01
C PRO A 69 6.87 -15.48 12.94
N GLN A 70 7.10 -15.24 14.23
CA GLN A 70 6.02 -14.98 15.20
C GLN A 70 5.44 -13.56 15.03
N GLN A 71 6.29 -12.62 14.67
CA GLN A 71 5.93 -11.24 14.34
C GLN A 71 6.51 -10.94 12.97
N TRP A 72 5.66 -10.61 12.02
CA TRP A 72 6.07 -10.31 10.64
C TRP A 72 6.64 -8.90 10.55
N LYS A 73 7.77 -8.76 9.85
CA LYS A 73 8.42 -7.48 9.59
C LYS A 73 8.31 -7.17 8.10
N LEU A 74 7.96 -5.93 7.80
CA LEU A 74 8.05 -5.36 6.46
C LEU A 74 9.25 -4.42 6.41
N GLU A 75 9.84 -4.29 5.23
CA GLU A 75 10.92 -3.33 4.95
C GLU A 75 10.56 -2.46 3.75
N VAL A 76 11.07 -1.23 3.73
CA VAL A 76 10.90 -0.33 2.60
C VAL A 76 11.90 -0.70 1.51
N LYS A 77 11.37 -1.04 0.33
CA LYS A 77 12.19 -1.37 -0.84
C LYS A 77 13.14 -0.24 -1.18
N LYS A 78 14.39 -0.57 -1.54
CA LYS A 78 15.46 0.41 -1.81
C LYS A 78 15.08 1.41 -2.91
N ASP A 79 14.49 0.93 -3.99
CA ASP A 79 14.03 1.71 -5.14
C ASP A 79 12.76 2.54 -4.86
N GLY A 80 11.98 2.15 -3.85
CA GLY A 80 10.76 2.81 -3.42
C GLY A 80 10.92 3.92 -2.35
N ARG A 81 12.10 4.05 -1.72
CA ARG A 81 12.29 4.90 -0.52
C ARG A 81 11.90 6.36 -0.70
N ALA A 82 12.17 6.95 -1.86
CA ALA A 82 11.84 8.35 -2.12
C ALA A 82 10.32 8.56 -2.10
N GLN A 83 9.57 7.72 -2.82
CA GLN A 83 8.11 7.80 -2.87
C GLN A 83 7.48 7.44 -1.51
N PHE A 84 8.00 6.43 -0.82
CA PHE A 84 7.59 6.10 0.55
C PHE A 84 7.73 7.30 1.49
N SER A 85 8.86 8.01 1.43
CA SER A 85 9.11 9.20 2.27
C SER A 85 8.11 10.32 2.00
N VAL A 86 7.71 10.51 0.74
CA VAL A 86 6.63 11.43 0.36
C VAL A 86 5.32 11.01 1.00
N ILE A 87 4.90 9.74 0.84
CA ILE A 87 3.64 9.23 1.38
C ILE A 87 3.61 9.37 2.91
N ASN A 88 4.65 8.92 3.61
CA ASN A 88 4.75 9.01 5.07
C ASN A 88 4.62 10.47 5.57
N ARG A 89 5.26 11.42 4.87
CA ARG A 89 5.12 12.85 5.19
C ARG A 89 3.68 13.33 4.99
N LEU A 90 3.04 12.96 3.88
CA LEU A 90 1.67 13.40 3.56
C LEU A 90 0.64 12.78 4.51
N LEU A 91 0.80 11.52 4.91
CA LEU A 91 -0.10 10.83 5.86
C LEU A 91 -0.15 11.52 7.23
N LYS A 92 0.92 12.20 7.65
CA LYS A 92 0.95 12.99 8.91
C LYS A 92 0.17 14.30 8.83
N GLN A 93 -0.25 14.72 7.64
CA GLN A 93 -0.91 16.00 7.39
C GLN A 93 -2.42 15.84 7.12
N VAL A 94 -2.93 14.61 7.09
CA VAL A 94 -4.30 14.32 6.68
C VAL A 94 -5.06 13.55 7.74
N ASP A 95 -6.37 13.75 7.78
CA ASP A 95 -7.28 13.10 8.73
C ASP A 95 -8.00 11.91 8.09
N GLU A 96 -7.95 11.85 6.75
CA GLU A 96 -8.66 10.87 5.95
C GLU A 96 -7.81 10.40 4.77
N VAL A 97 -7.85 9.08 4.53
CA VAL A 97 -7.30 8.47 3.33
C VAL A 97 -8.40 7.76 2.57
N VAL A 98 -8.44 7.96 1.26
CA VAL A 98 -9.21 7.17 0.31
C VAL A 98 -8.24 6.26 -0.43
N ILE A 99 -8.35 4.96 -0.20
CA ILE A 99 -7.64 3.94 -0.97
C ILE A 99 -8.21 3.97 -2.40
N ALA A 100 -7.35 4.31 -3.35
CA ALA A 100 -7.66 4.46 -4.76
C ALA A 100 -6.73 3.64 -5.65
N THR A 101 -6.15 2.56 -5.10
CA THR A 101 -5.42 1.51 -5.82
C THR A 101 -6.37 0.64 -6.64
N ASP A 102 -5.82 -0.26 -7.45
CA ASP A 102 -6.58 -1.13 -8.34
C ASP A 102 -7.62 -1.96 -7.56
N ALA A 103 -8.78 -2.22 -8.17
CA ALA A 103 -9.96 -2.83 -7.54
C ALA A 103 -9.83 -4.35 -7.40
N ASP A 104 -8.77 -4.79 -6.73
CA ASP A 104 -8.45 -6.20 -6.51
C ASP A 104 -7.77 -6.44 -5.16
N ARG A 105 -7.32 -7.68 -4.95
CA ARG A 105 -6.63 -8.11 -3.74
C ARG A 105 -5.27 -7.43 -3.55
N GLU A 106 -4.48 -7.29 -4.61
CA GLU A 106 -3.13 -6.73 -4.52
C GLU A 106 -3.16 -5.22 -4.28
N GLY A 107 -4.10 -4.51 -4.91
CA GLY A 107 -4.34 -3.09 -4.67
C GLY A 107 -4.70 -2.80 -3.21
N GLU A 108 -5.46 -3.68 -2.55
CA GLU A 108 -5.73 -3.57 -1.10
C GLU A 108 -4.46 -3.75 -0.26
N VAL A 109 -3.61 -4.72 -0.59
CA VAL A 109 -2.33 -4.95 0.11
C VAL A 109 -1.42 -3.74 -0.03
N ILE A 110 -1.19 -3.25 -1.26
CA ILE A 110 -0.32 -2.11 -1.54
C ILE A 110 -0.68 -0.91 -0.67
N ALA A 111 -1.97 -0.57 -0.60
CA ALA A 111 -2.41 0.60 0.14
C ALA A 111 -2.39 0.38 1.66
N ARG A 112 -2.93 -0.75 2.14
CA ARG A 112 -3.10 -0.96 3.58
C ARG A 112 -1.81 -1.27 4.30
N GLU A 113 -0.88 -2.01 3.70
CA GLU A 113 0.44 -2.20 4.31
C GLU A 113 1.14 -0.85 4.50
N LEU A 114 1.02 0.08 3.53
CA LEU A 114 1.56 1.43 3.70
C LEU A 114 0.91 2.20 4.86
N LEU A 115 -0.41 2.12 4.99
CA LEU A 115 -1.15 2.79 6.08
C LEU A 115 -0.79 2.21 7.45
N GLU A 116 -0.72 0.87 7.55
CA GLU A 116 -0.33 0.18 8.77
C GLU A 116 1.12 0.46 9.14
N TYR A 117 2.04 0.37 8.17
CA TYR A 117 3.47 0.62 8.37
C TYR A 117 3.76 2.08 8.75
N CYS A 118 2.97 3.03 8.25
CA CYS A 118 3.05 4.44 8.64
C CYS A 118 2.24 4.78 9.91
N CYS A 119 1.62 3.77 10.55
CA CYS A 119 0.78 3.92 11.74
C CYS A 119 -0.35 4.94 11.57
N PHE A 120 -0.95 5.05 10.38
CA PHE A 120 -2.01 6.02 10.12
C PHE A 120 -3.25 5.72 11.00
N GLN A 121 -3.72 6.71 11.76
CA GLN A 121 -4.84 6.59 12.71
C GLN A 121 -6.13 7.32 12.24
N GLY A 122 -6.09 7.95 11.07
CA GLY A 122 -7.24 8.66 10.54
C GLY A 122 -8.29 7.73 9.92
N ARG A 123 -9.34 8.32 9.35
CA ARG A 123 -10.42 7.55 8.72
C ARG A 123 -9.97 7.02 7.36
N VAL A 124 -10.27 5.74 7.09
CA VAL A 124 -9.92 5.10 5.82
C VAL A 124 -11.19 4.79 5.05
N PHE A 125 -11.19 5.17 3.78
CA PHE A 125 -12.26 4.93 2.82
C PHE A 125 -11.71 4.19 1.60
N ARG A 126 -12.61 3.65 0.77
CA ARG A 126 -12.25 2.93 -0.44
C ARG A 126 -12.98 3.50 -1.66
N LEU A 127 -12.21 3.97 -2.62
CA LEU A 127 -12.69 4.28 -3.97
C LEU A 127 -12.56 3.01 -4.82
N TRP A 128 -13.64 2.25 -4.97
CA TRP A 128 -13.64 1.02 -5.76
C TRP A 128 -13.83 1.32 -7.25
N LEU A 129 -12.72 1.33 -7.99
CA LEU A 129 -12.70 1.76 -9.38
C LEU A 129 -12.37 0.59 -10.33
N SER A 130 -13.39 0.05 -11.00
CA SER A 130 -13.23 -1.08 -11.93
C SER A 130 -12.73 -0.66 -13.32
N ALA A 131 -12.87 0.61 -13.69
CA ALA A 131 -12.41 1.16 -14.97
C ALA A 131 -12.04 2.65 -14.83
N LEU A 132 -11.09 3.11 -15.65
CA LEU A 132 -10.55 4.47 -15.62
C LEU A 132 -11.21 5.41 -16.65
N ASP A 133 -12.36 5.03 -17.22
CA ASP A 133 -13.15 5.94 -18.05
C ASP A 133 -13.88 6.99 -17.19
N ASP A 134 -14.21 8.12 -17.81
CA ASP A 134 -14.81 9.28 -17.13
C ASP A 134 -16.10 8.96 -16.38
N ALA A 135 -16.95 8.08 -16.91
CA ALA A 135 -18.22 7.73 -16.28
C ALA A 135 -17.98 6.88 -15.02
N SER A 136 -17.10 5.88 -15.11
CA SER A 136 -16.71 5.04 -13.98
C SER A 136 -16.07 5.85 -12.85
N ILE A 137 -15.17 6.79 -13.17
CA ILE A 137 -14.51 7.63 -12.17
C ILE A 137 -15.53 8.54 -11.45
N ARG A 138 -16.42 9.20 -12.20
CA ARG A 138 -17.47 10.05 -11.60
C ARG A 138 -18.38 9.26 -10.67
N ASN A 139 -18.83 8.08 -11.11
CA ASN A 139 -19.70 7.22 -10.33
C ASN A 139 -19.00 6.71 -9.05
N ALA A 140 -17.75 6.25 -9.16
CA ALA A 140 -16.98 5.79 -8.01
C ALA A 140 -16.73 6.93 -6.99
N LEU A 141 -16.39 8.14 -7.46
CA LEU A 141 -16.19 9.29 -6.58
C LEU A 141 -17.47 9.72 -5.85
N ALA A 142 -18.63 9.54 -6.47
CA ALA A 142 -19.92 9.78 -5.83
C ALA A 142 -20.30 8.68 -4.81
N ASN A 143 -19.68 7.50 -4.90
CA ASN A 143 -20.00 6.33 -4.08
C ASN A 143 -18.76 5.73 -3.39
N ILE A 144 -18.04 6.57 -2.64
CA ILE A 144 -16.89 6.13 -1.84
C ILE A 144 -17.37 5.24 -0.70
N TRP A 145 -16.76 4.07 -0.55
CA TRP A 145 -17.14 3.08 0.46
C TRP A 145 -16.39 3.26 1.78
N PRO A 146 -16.97 2.82 2.90
CA PRO A 146 -16.20 2.48 4.10
C PRO A 146 -15.14 1.43 3.74
N SER A 147 -13.92 1.57 4.26
CA SER A 147 -12.81 0.67 3.88
C SER A 147 -13.05 -0.78 4.32
N GLU A 148 -13.86 -1.01 5.34
CA GLU A 148 -14.14 -2.33 5.93
C GLU A 148 -14.75 -3.29 4.90
N LYS A 149 -15.45 -2.76 3.88
CA LYS A 149 -16.04 -3.57 2.80
C LYS A 149 -15.03 -4.43 2.04
N THR A 150 -13.77 -4.02 2.00
CA THR A 150 -12.71 -4.70 1.26
C THR A 150 -11.59 -5.24 2.15
N GLU A 151 -11.76 -5.17 3.47
CA GLU A 151 -10.77 -5.66 4.43
C GLU A 151 -10.51 -7.17 4.30
N ALA A 152 -11.54 -7.95 3.97
CA ALA A 152 -11.37 -9.39 3.73
C ALA A 152 -10.40 -9.68 2.56
N LEU A 153 -10.40 -8.85 1.51
CA LEU A 153 -9.46 -8.98 0.40
C LEU A 153 -8.03 -8.69 0.86
N TYR A 154 -7.84 -7.63 1.64
CA TYR A 154 -6.55 -7.33 2.25
C TYR A 154 -6.00 -8.51 3.05
N ARG A 155 -6.80 -9.04 3.99
CA ARG A 155 -6.40 -10.19 4.83
C ARG A 155 -6.06 -11.43 4.00
N ALA A 156 -6.81 -11.69 2.92
CA ALA A 156 -6.51 -12.76 1.98
C ALA A 156 -5.18 -12.54 1.23
N GLY A 157 -4.89 -11.29 0.84
CA GLY A 157 -3.65 -10.91 0.17
C GLY A 157 -2.42 -11.09 1.07
N VAL A 158 -2.51 -10.61 2.31
CA VAL A 158 -1.49 -10.83 3.34
C VAL A 158 -1.29 -12.32 3.62
N GLY A 159 -2.38 -13.08 3.77
CA GLY A 159 -2.32 -14.52 3.98
C GLY A 159 -1.57 -15.26 2.87
N ARG A 160 -1.88 -14.95 1.61
CA ARG A 160 -1.16 -15.50 0.46
C ARG A 160 0.33 -15.09 0.50
N GLY A 161 0.62 -13.80 0.62
CA GLY A 161 2.01 -13.31 0.61
C GLY A 161 2.88 -13.94 1.69
N ARG A 162 2.33 -14.11 2.89
CA ARG A 162 3.01 -14.79 4.00
C ARG A 162 3.20 -16.29 3.75
N ALA A 163 2.20 -16.98 3.20
CA ALA A 163 2.31 -18.40 2.85
C ALA A 163 3.41 -18.62 1.80
N ASP A 164 3.41 -17.82 0.73
CA ASP A 164 4.43 -17.87 -0.33
C ASP A 164 5.83 -17.63 0.25
N TRP A 165 5.96 -16.65 1.16
CA TRP A 165 7.23 -16.35 1.83
C TRP A 165 7.71 -17.51 2.71
N VAL A 166 6.86 -18.10 3.56
CA VAL A 166 7.25 -19.25 4.41
C VAL A 166 7.70 -20.42 3.55
N ILE A 167 6.91 -20.78 2.53
CA ILE A 167 7.24 -21.90 1.65
C ILE A 167 8.54 -21.61 0.90
N GLY A 168 8.66 -20.43 0.29
CA GLY A 168 9.83 -20.03 -0.49
C GLY A 168 11.12 -20.02 0.32
N MET A 169 11.11 -19.41 1.51
CA MET A 169 12.30 -19.31 2.36
C MET A 169 12.72 -20.66 2.93
N ASN A 170 11.78 -21.54 3.29
CA ASN A 170 12.11 -22.81 3.93
C ASN A 170 12.46 -23.93 2.95
N LEU A 171 11.95 -23.89 1.72
CA LEU A 171 12.20 -24.96 0.73
C LEU A 171 13.33 -24.61 -0.25
N THR A 172 13.73 -23.33 -0.32
CA THR A 172 14.86 -22.89 -1.16
C THR A 172 16.18 -22.87 -0.39
N ARG A 173 16.13 -22.70 0.94
CA ARG A 173 17.31 -22.65 1.81
C ARG A 173 17.76 -24.03 2.25
#